data_AF-A0A812YXG6-F1
#
_entry.id   AF-A0A812YXG6-F1
#
_cell.length_a   1.000
_cell.length_b   1.000
_cell.length_c   1.000
_cell.angle_alpha   90.00
_cell.angle_beta   90.00
_cell.angle_gamma   90.00
#
_symmetry.space_group_name_H-M   'P 1'
#
loop_
_entity.id
_entity.type
_entity.pdbx_description
1 polymer ?
#
loop_
_entity_poly.entity_id
_entity_poly.type
_entity_poly.pdbx_seq_one_letter_code
_entity_poly.pdbx_strand_id
1 'polypeptide(L)'
;MRSVDDFFASLPAEEFEDYEAELREVLINAAAKAKDLDLIGGRFPLQQWIDRRLGGELHSTVDNLNKCEIALIGAAGDANSEGEEAAAFFQGLSEESFSKEEENLRDSIFDFLAGWQKGIQKAKLCELSADARVQTCARALLPAAVPLADWMEKRIGGEIEIHQDENGNDVIHVTPEAVKIVVEKMKSRGAAPPGNSAQQFPFPPPPPPPPPEGHTGQPKGTGPGFTAKGAKGGGKQPPPSKEAFLESLPGDELTGDEVALREALLFWIESWRPGSGKGKGGSATPLLTDVALNPQILKLRQKLLPTTVTLQEWVEARIGGEIEIRSNQKGQLEILLRSPAEGAEPEPAQDASAILDELPQDALTDEELELREKVLELVSSSPMPLRHVSHTPKVLAVKRKFLPDEVPLRDWIDRRIGGEVEVTEDEQVRSRNAAEEEEPPPEESPPRNMAKGKGKGKAGKAKAQNGDIAPDHKRTAESFFQSLPVETLTDGEEELRDAILTFMEHWTGEDRPPLSKAMLDPTIKRCRQTLPPTLALKDWIERRLSGELEILQNAKGTMLLGVRGDPGPEPTKRSLDEAAEWETGPGKARRLDS
;
A
#
# COMPACT_ATOMS: atom_id res chain seq x y z
N MET A 1 0.35 -37.56 -24.32
CA MET A 1 0.03 -36.94 -23.01
C MET A 1 -1.47 -37.09 -22.79
N ARG A 2 -1.91 -37.50 -21.60
CA ARG A 2 -3.32 -37.35 -21.22
C ARG A 2 -3.60 -35.86 -21.10
N SER A 3 -4.78 -35.39 -21.51
CA SER A 3 -5.15 -33.99 -21.25
C SER A 3 -5.30 -33.77 -19.74
N VAL A 4 -5.20 -32.52 -19.30
CA VAL A 4 -5.43 -32.16 -17.89
C VAL A 4 -6.82 -32.62 -17.44
N ASP A 5 -7.82 -32.46 -18.32
CA ASP A 5 -9.20 -32.90 -18.04
C ASP A 5 -9.30 -34.43 -17.92
N ASP A 6 -8.57 -35.19 -18.74
CA ASP A 6 -8.53 -36.65 -18.62
C ASP A 6 -7.85 -37.13 -17.34
N PHE A 7 -6.85 -36.38 -16.84
CA PHE A 7 -6.21 -36.66 -15.55
C PHE A 7 -7.21 -36.45 -14.41
N PHE A 8 -7.86 -35.28 -14.33
CA PHE A 8 -8.85 -35.01 -13.28
C PHE A 8 -10.09 -35.90 -13.37
N ALA A 9 -10.52 -36.26 -14.59
CA ALA A 9 -11.61 -37.22 -14.78
C ALA A 9 -11.23 -38.66 -14.41
N SER A 10 -9.94 -38.97 -14.30
CA SER A 10 -9.45 -40.27 -13.85
C SER A 10 -9.30 -40.37 -12.33
N LEU A 11 -9.40 -39.26 -11.60
CA LEU A 11 -9.36 -39.26 -10.13
C LEU A 11 -10.73 -39.69 -9.56
N PRO A 12 -10.76 -40.41 -8.41
CA PRO A 12 -12.00 -40.74 -7.74
C PRO A 12 -12.75 -39.48 -7.32
N ALA A 13 -14.05 -39.38 -7.65
CA ALA A 13 -14.83 -38.17 -7.40
C ALA A 13 -15.12 -37.88 -5.91
N GLU A 14 -14.99 -38.89 -5.03
CA GLU A 14 -15.45 -38.80 -3.64
C GLU A 14 -14.34 -39.03 -2.60
N GLU A 15 -13.15 -39.46 -3.00
CA GLU A 15 -12.05 -39.78 -2.08
C GLU A 15 -10.73 -39.22 -2.62
N PHE A 16 -10.02 -38.46 -1.78
CA PHE A 16 -8.64 -38.07 -2.05
C PHE A 16 -7.75 -39.29 -1.92
N GLU A 17 -6.83 -39.48 -2.87
CA GLU A 17 -5.75 -40.46 -2.67
C GLU A 17 -4.84 -40.00 -1.51
N ASP A 18 -4.10 -40.94 -0.88
CA ASP A 18 -3.29 -40.65 0.31
C ASP A 18 -2.32 -39.47 0.10
N TYR A 19 -1.70 -39.39 -1.08
CA TYR A 19 -0.79 -38.28 -1.42
C TYR A 19 -1.51 -36.94 -1.58
N GLU A 20 -2.76 -36.94 -2.05
CA GLU A 20 -3.57 -35.72 -2.19
C GLU A 20 -4.01 -35.22 -0.82
N ALA A 21 -4.35 -36.14 0.09
CA ALA A 21 -4.66 -35.83 1.48
C ALA A 21 -3.45 -35.20 2.19
N GLU A 22 -2.25 -35.78 2.03
CA GLU A 22 -1.01 -35.22 2.57
C GLU A 22 -0.69 -33.84 2.00
N LEU A 23 -0.74 -33.66 0.66
CA LEU A 23 -0.49 -32.37 0.03
C LEU A 23 -1.50 -31.32 0.49
N ARG A 24 -2.79 -31.69 0.59
CA ARG A 24 -3.86 -30.83 1.11
C ARG A 24 -3.55 -30.39 2.54
N GLU A 25 -3.14 -31.31 3.41
CA GLU A 25 -2.80 -30.99 4.80
C GLU A 25 -1.60 -30.03 4.88
N VAL A 26 -0.54 -30.28 4.10
CA VAL A 26 0.64 -29.40 4.03
C VAL A 26 0.26 -27.99 3.55
N LEU A 27 -0.58 -27.87 2.52
CA LEU A 27 -1.02 -26.58 1.99
C LEU A 27 -1.91 -25.83 2.99
N ILE A 28 -2.81 -26.53 3.70
CA ILE A 28 -3.63 -25.95 4.76
C ILE A 28 -2.74 -25.44 5.89
N ASN A 29 -1.76 -26.24 6.33
CA ASN A 29 -0.82 -25.86 7.39
C ASN A 29 0.06 -24.68 6.97
N ALA A 30 0.49 -24.63 5.71
CA ALA A 30 1.25 -23.49 5.17
C ALA A 30 0.39 -22.22 5.11
N ALA A 31 -0.88 -22.31 4.69
CA ALA A 31 -1.81 -21.19 4.67
C ALA A 31 -2.14 -20.69 6.09
N ALA A 32 -2.33 -21.60 7.05
CA ALA A 32 -2.53 -21.25 8.44
C ALA A 32 -1.30 -20.49 9.00
N LYS A 33 -0.09 -21.02 8.80
CA LYS A 33 1.14 -20.33 9.21
C LYS A 33 1.35 -18.99 8.51
N ALA A 34 0.96 -18.86 7.25
CA ALA A 34 1.05 -17.58 6.52
C ALA A 34 0.17 -16.51 7.16
N LYS A 35 -1.00 -16.91 7.65
CA LYS A 35 -1.91 -16.06 8.42
C LYS A 35 -1.30 -15.67 9.76
N ASP A 36 -0.62 -16.59 10.43
CA ASP A 36 0.05 -16.33 11.73
C ASP A 36 1.23 -15.36 11.59
N LEU A 37 1.93 -15.40 10.45
CA LEU A 37 3.09 -14.54 10.15
C LEU A 37 2.71 -13.15 9.60
N ASP A 38 1.42 -12.82 9.55
CA ASP A 38 0.89 -11.57 8.97
C ASP A 38 1.44 -11.27 7.56
N LEU A 39 1.66 -12.33 6.76
CA LEU A 39 1.99 -12.16 5.35
C LEU A 39 0.82 -11.46 4.67
N ILE A 40 1.12 -10.42 3.86
CA ILE A 40 0.17 -9.46 3.29
C ILE A 40 -1.15 -10.14 2.86
N GLY A 41 -2.20 -9.97 3.67
CA GLY A 41 -3.55 -10.48 3.42
C GLY A 41 -3.79 -11.96 3.75
N GLY A 42 -2.97 -12.58 4.60
CA GLY A 42 -3.11 -13.98 5.03
C GLY A 42 -2.90 -15.00 3.91
N ARG A 43 -2.24 -14.60 2.82
CA ARG A 43 -1.98 -15.46 1.66
C ARG A 43 -0.56 -15.99 1.71
N PHE A 44 -0.41 -17.30 1.54
CA PHE A 44 0.90 -17.93 1.39
C PHE A 44 1.39 -17.73 -0.05
N PRO A 45 2.54 -17.07 -0.29
CA PRO A 45 3.07 -16.86 -1.62
C PRO A 45 3.76 -18.14 -2.11
N LEU A 46 2.97 -19.18 -2.39
CA LEU A 46 3.43 -20.54 -2.68
C LEU A 46 4.50 -20.56 -3.78
N GLN A 47 4.30 -19.82 -4.87
CA GLN A 47 5.24 -19.71 -5.97
C GLN A 47 6.61 -19.18 -5.50
N GLN A 48 6.63 -18.00 -4.87
CA GLN A 48 7.86 -17.38 -4.36
C GLN A 48 8.54 -18.24 -3.30
N TRP A 49 7.76 -18.98 -2.49
CA TRP A 49 8.31 -19.88 -1.49
C TRP A 49 8.98 -21.08 -2.16
N ILE A 50 8.34 -21.70 -3.16
CA ILE A 50 8.92 -22.78 -3.97
C ILE A 50 10.21 -22.28 -4.61
N ASP A 51 10.16 -21.16 -5.33
CA ASP A 51 11.31 -20.64 -6.07
C ASP A 51 12.49 -20.29 -5.13
N ARG A 52 12.22 -19.74 -3.94
CA ARG A 52 13.28 -19.31 -2.99
C ARG A 52 13.80 -20.41 -2.07
N ARG A 53 13.00 -21.43 -1.76
CA ARG A 53 13.34 -22.44 -0.73
C ARG A 53 13.55 -23.83 -1.31
N LEU A 54 12.83 -24.15 -2.39
CA LEU A 54 12.90 -25.43 -3.09
C LEU A 54 13.46 -25.28 -4.51
N GLY A 55 13.90 -24.07 -4.90
CA GLY A 55 14.54 -23.82 -6.19
C GLY A 55 15.72 -24.77 -6.38
N GLY A 56 15.52 -25.78 -7.23
CA GLY A 56 16.44 -26.91 -7.43
C GLY A 56 15.74 -28.28 -7.43
N GLU A 57 14.64 -28.42 -6.71
CA GLU A 57 13.82 -29.65 -6.66
C GLU A 57 12.45 -29.47 -7.34
N LEU A 58 11.85 -28.29 -7.18
CA LEU A 58 10.57 -27.92 -7.78
C LEU A 58 10.70 -26.61 -8.54
N HIS A 59 10.05 -26.54 -9.70
CA HIS A 59 9.89 -25.32 -10.47
C HIS A 59 8.41 -24.95 -10.52
N SER A 60 8.10 -23.67 -10.30
CA SER A 60 6.74 -23.18 -10.38
C SER A 60 6.58 -22.15 -11.49
N THR A 61 5.74 -22.46 -12.47
CA THR A 61 5.39 -21.54 -13.56
C THR A 61 3.97 -21.04 -13.37
N VAL A 62 3.70 -19.83 -13.82
CA VAL A 62 2.33 -19.32 -13.91
C VAL A 62 2.05 -19.09 -15.38
N ASP A 63 1.05 -19.79 -15.91
CA ASP A 63 0.65 -19.64 -17.30
C ASP A 63 -0.05 -18.30 -17.56
N ASN A 64 -0.38 -18.05 -18.82
CA ASN A 64 -1.11 -16.86 -19.25
C ASN A 64 -2.57 -16.80 -18.75
N LEU A 65 -3.09 -17.88 -18.15
CA LEU A 65 -4.40 -17.94 -17.49
C LEU A 65 -4.29 -17.74 -15.97
N ASN A 66 -3.10 -17.39 -15.48
CA ASN A 66 -2.80 -17.19 -14.07
C ASN A 66 -2.97 -18.48 -13.23
N LYS A 67 -2.77 -19.64 -13.86
CA LYS A 67 -2.74 -20.96 -13.21
C LYS A 67 -1.29 -21.28 -12.85
N CYS A 68 -1.05 -21.61 -11.58
CA CYS A 68 0.25 -22.06 -11.11
C CYS A 68 0.41 -23.55 -11.43
N GLU A 69 1.46 -23.88 -12.17
CA GLU A 69 1.87 -25.26 -12.43
C GLU A 69 3.18 -25.51 -11.69
N ILE A 70 3.22 -26.58 -10.89
CA ILE A 70 4.40 -26.98 -10.11
C ILE A 70 4.91 -28.27 -10.73
N ALA A 71 6.16 -28.27 -11.18
CA ALA A 71 6.82 -29.41 -11.77
C ALA A 71 8.04 -29.83 -10.92
N LEU A 72 8.26 -31.14 -10.79
CA LEU A 72 9.51 -31.68 -10.26
C LEU A 72 10.64 -31.42 -11.26
N ILE A 73 11.69 -30.75 -10.78
CA ILE A 73 12.94 -30.57 -11.51
C ILE A 73 13.61 -31.96 -11.56
N GLY A 74 13.43 -32.66 -12.69
CA GLY A 74 14.11 -33.94 -12.99
C GLY A 74 13.25 -35.20 -13.06
N ALA A 75 11.93 -35.16 -12.85
CA ALA A 75 11.12 -36.38 -12.78
C ALA A 75 10.72 -37.00 -14.14
N ALA A 76 10.95 -36.35 -15.28
CA ALA A 76 10.86 -37.01 -16.60
C ALA A 76 11.58 -36.21 -17.69
N GLY A 77 12.90 -36.37 -17.79
CA GLY A 77 13.72 -35.89 -18.91
C GLY A 77 14.55 -34.65 -18.58
N ASP A 78 15.83 -34.87 -18.26
CA ASP A 78 16.95 -33.92 -18.36
C ASP A 78 16.68 -32.46 -17.92
N ALA A 79 16.49 -32.20 -16.62
CA ALA A 79 16.62 -30.85 -16.07
C ALA A 79 18.05 -30.26 -16.23
N ASN A 80 19.06 -31.12 -16.47
CA ASN A 80 20.37 -30.67 -16.93
C ASN A 80 20.30 -30.09 -18.36
N SER A 81 19.33 -30.52 -19.19
CA SER A 81 19.19 -30.02 -20.55
C SER A 81 18.62 -28.61 -20.60
N GLU A 82 17.77 -28.16 -19.68
CA GLU A 82 17.21 -26.80 -19.76
C GLU A 82 18.29 -25.73 -19.49
N GLY A 83 19.14 -25.98 -18.48
CA GLY A 83 20.32 -25.14 -18.22
C GLY A 83 21.35 -25.20 -19.35
N GLU A 84 21.58 -26.39 -19.92
CA GLU A 84 22.47 -26.57 -21.08
C GLU A 84 21.90 -25.95 -22.36
N GLU A 85 20.59 -25.99 -22.59
CA GLU A 85 19.90 -25.40 -23.74
C GLU A 85 19.91 -23.87 -23.64
N ALA A 86 19.63 -23.32 -22.45
CA ALA A 86 19.76 -21.89 -22.21
C ALA A 86 21.22 -21.44 -22.42
N ALA A 87 22.19 -22.17 -21.87
CA ALA A 87 23.61 -21.87 -22.07
C ALA A 87 24.03 -21.98 -23.55
N ALA A 88 23.60 -23.02 -24.26
CA ALA A 88 23.87 -23.22 -25.68
C ALA A 88 23.23 -22.13 -26.54
N PHE A 89 22.00 -21.70 -26.19
CA PHE A 89 21.34 -20.57 -26.84
C PHE A 89 22.18 -19.30 -26.71
N PHE A 90 22.61 -18.92 -25.50
CA PHE A 90 23.43 -17.72 -25.31
C PHE A 90 24.81 -17.83 -25.97
N GLN A 91 25.44 -19.01 -26.00
CA GLN A 91 26.70 -19.25 -26.71
C GLN A 91 26.55 -19.13 -28.24
N GLY A 92 25.35 -19.39 -28.77
CA GLY A 92 25.05 -19.25 -30.19
C GLY A 92 24.80 -17.80 -30.64
N LEU A 93 24.61 -16.86 -29.71
CA LEU A 93 24.38 -15.46 -30.02
C LEU A 93 25.70 -14.72 -30.24
N SER A 94 25.72 -13.80 -31.20
CA SER A 94 26.87 -12.92 -31.45
C SER A 94 27.05 -11.93 -30.30
N GLU A 95 28.24 -11.81 -29.72
CA GLU A 95 28.52 -10.83 -28.66
C GLU A 95 28.48 -9.37 -29.17
N GLU A 96 28.82 -9.14 -30.44
CA GLU A 96 29.01 -7.79 -31.00
C GLU A 96 27.79 -7.23 -31.73
N SER A 97 26.80 -8.07 -32.03
CA SER A 97 25.65 -7.68 -32.83
C SER A 97 24.37 -8.40 -32.42
N PHE A 98 23.25 -7.71 -32.56
CA PHE A 98 21.92 -8.28 -32.40
C PHE A 98 21.46 -8.90 -33.72
N SER A 99 20.86 -10.09 -33.66
CA SER A 99 20.06 -10.62 -34.76
C SER A 99 18.82 -9.74 -35.01
N LYS A 100 18.12 -9.95 -36.13
CA LYS A 100 16.91 -9.18 -36.44
C LYS A 100 15.82 -9.41 -35.40
N GLU A 101 15.70 -10.64 -34.91
CA GLU A 101 14.77 -11.05 -33.88
C GLU A 101 15.12 -10.43 -32.51
N GLU A 102 16.41 -10.35 -32.18
CA GLU A 102 16.91 -9.66 -30.98
C GLU A 102 16.62 -8.15 -31.03
N GLU A 103 16.90 -7.50 -32.16
CA GLU A 103 16.56 -6.08 -32.37
C GLU A 103 15.06 -5.84 -32.19
N ASN A 104 14.21 -6.71 -32.76
CA ASN A 104 12.76 -6.58 -32.66
C ASN A 104 12.28 -6.70 -31.20
N LEU A 105 12.81 -7.68 -30.44
CA LEU A 105 12.48 -7.82 -29.02
C LEU A 105 12.95 -6.60 -28.23
N ARG A 106 14.21 -6.20 -28.40
CA ARG A 106 14.79 -5.00 -27.78
C ARG A 106 13.95 -3.75 -28.07
N ASP A 107 13.60 -3.52 -29.33
CA ASP A 107 12.79 -2.38 -29.75
C ASP A 107 11.39 -2.38 -29.13
N SER A 108 10.76 -3.56 -29.03
CA SER A 108 9.43 -3.70 -28.41
C SER A 108 9.46 -3.37 -26.91
N ILE A 109 10.53 -3.75 -26.21
CA ILE A 109 10.73 -3.42 -24.79
C ILE A 109 10.88 -1.90 -24.62
N PHE A 110 11.72 -1.25 -25.44
CA PHE A 110 11.87 0.20 -25.36
C PHE A 110 10.62 0.97 -25.80
N ASP A 111 9.84 0.46 -26.75
CA ASP A 111 8.54 1.04 -27.13
C ASP A 111 7.54 0.97 -25.97
N PHE A 112 7.51 -0.16 -25.25
CA PHE A 112 6.72 -0.32 -24.03
C PHE A 112 7.15 0.69 -22.97
N LEU A 113 8.45 0.78 -22.66
CA LEU A 113 9.00 1.70 -21.67
C LEU A 113 8.76 3.16 -22.04
N ALA A 114 8.85 3.53 -23.32
CA ALA A 114 8.50 4.87 -23.80
C ALA A 114 7.01 5.20 -23.68
N GLY A 115 6.15 4.18 -23.68
CA GLY A 115 4.71 4.32 -23.42
C GLY A 115 4.32 4.27 -21.95
N TRP A 116 5.26 3.91 -21.07
CA TRP A 116 5.00 3.68 -19.66
C TRP A 116 4.82 5.02 -18.92
N GLN A 117 3.64 5.61 -19.03
CA GLN A 117 3.31 6.93 -18.49
C GLN A 117 2.83 6.93 -17.03
N LYS A 118 3.08 5.87 -16.24
CA LYS A 118 2.71 5.85 -14.81
C LYS A 118 3.65 6.70 -13.93
N GLY A 119 4.02 7.90 -14.41
CA GLY A 119 4.50 9.15 -13.77
C GLY A 119 5.51 9.16 -12.61
N ILE A 120 5.69 8.06 -11.88
CA ILE A 120 6.46 7.95 -10.63
C ILE A 120 6.91 6.49 -10.44
N GLN A 121 6.17 5.50 -10.96
CA GLN A 121 6.45 4.09 -10.75
C GLN A 121 7.31 3.51 -11.89
N LYS A 122 8.41 2.87 -11.50
CA LYS A 122 9.22 2.04 -12.39
C LYS A 122 8.38 0.88 -12.93
N ALA A 123 8.60 0.48 -14.18
CA ALA A 123 7.87 -0.62 -14.80
C ALA A 123 8.24 -1.94 -14.13
N LYS A 124 7.27 -2.81 -13.84
CA LYS A 124 7.55 -4.15 -13.34
C LYS A 124 7.82 -5.11 -14.48
N LEU A 125 8.68 -6.09 -14.26
CA LEU A 125 8.94 -7.15 -15.24
C LEU A 125 7.67 -7.90 -15.63
N CYS A 126 6.78 -8.17 -14.66
CA CYS A 126 5.50 -8.82 -14.94
C CYS A 126 4.58 -7.99 -15.85
N GLU A 127 4.61 -6.65 -15.75
CA GLU A 127 3.84 -5.76 -16.62
C GLU A 127 4.45 -5.69 -18.03
N LEU A 128 5.78 -5.73 -18.14
CA LEU A 128 6.49 -5.83 -19.43
C LEU A 128 6.16 -7.17 -20.13
N SER A 129 6.27 -8.28 -19.39
CA SER A 129 5.99 -9.63 -19.90
C SER A 129 4.52 -9.84 -20.28
N ALA A 130 3.61 -8.98 -19.82
CA ALA A 130 2.20 -8.99 -20.20
C ALA A 130 1.90 -8.18 -21.48
N ASP A 131 2.85 -7.39 -21.99
CA ASP A 131 2.66 -6.61 -23.23
C ASP A 131 2.63 -7.54 -24.45
N ALA A 132 1.56 -7.43 -25.26
CA ALA A 132 1.32 -8.32 -26.39
C ALA A 132 2.43 -8.28 -27.47
N ARG A 133 3.09 -7.12 -27.66
CA ARG A 133 4.18 -6.98 -28.63
C ARG A 133 5.44 -7.64 -28.08
N VAL A 134 5.78 -7.36 -26.82
CA VAL A 134 6.92 -8.00 -26.14
C VAL A 134 6.75 -9.52 -26.13
N GLN A 135 5.57 -10.05 -25.78
CA GLN A 135 5.28 -11.49 -25.83
C GLN A 135 5.43 -12.11 -27.22
N THR A 136 5.04 -11.39 -28.27
CA THR A 136 5.15 -11.88 -29.65
C THR A 136 6.60 -11.96 -30.07
N CYS A 137 7.40 -10.93 -29.77
CA CYS A 137 8.83 -10.93 -30.05
C CYS A 137 9.60 -11.95 -29.19
N ALA A 138 9.24 -12.08 -27.91
CA ALA A 138 9.88 -13.02 -26.99
C ALA A 138 9.66 -14.46 -27.46
N ARG A 139 8.44 -14.84 -27.85
CA ARG A 139 8.15 -16.18 -28.38
C ARG A 139 8.82 -16.47 -29.72
N ALA A 140 9.11 -15.43 -30.51
CA ALA A 140 9.80 -15.59 -31.78
C ALA A 140 11.32 -15.81 -31.62
N LEU A 141 11.89 -15.28 -30.53
CA LEU A 141 13.35 -15.29 -30.29
C LEU A 141 13.78 -16.32 -29.25
N LEU A 142 13.10 -16.37 -28.10
CA LEU A 142 13.55 -17.08 -26.91
C LEU A 142 13.04 -18.52 -26.91
N PRO A 143 13.94 -19.52 -26.73
CA PRO A 143 13.54 -20.87 -26.38
C PRO A 143 12.71 -20.86 -25.08
N ALA A 144 11.88 -21.89 -24.90
CA ALA A 144 11.04 -21.99 -23.70
C ALA A 144 11.86 -22.03 -22.40
N ALA A 145 13.08 -22.57 -22.46
CA ALA A 145 14.02 -22.65 -21.34
C ALA A 145 14.72 -21.33 -21.00
N VAL A 146 14.53 -20.25 -21.78
CA VAL A 146 15.23 -18.97 -21.57
C VAL A 146 14.24 -17.90 -21.09
N PRO A 147 14.27 -17.52 -19.80
CA PRO A 147 13.44 -16.44 -19.28
C PRO A 147 13.75 -15.10 -19.95
N LEU A 148 12.73 -14.24 -20.09
CA LEU A 148 12.91 -12.89 -20.61
C LEU A 148 13.89 -12.07 -19.75
N ALA A 149 13.87 -12.26 -18.43
CA ALA A 149 14.79 -11.58 -17.49
C ALA A 149 16.25 -11.90 -17.82
N ASP A 150 16.60 -13.19 -17.90
CA ASP A 150 17.95 -13.66 -18.21
C ASP A 150 18.45 -13.14 -19.56
N TRP A 151 17.57 -13.11 -20.56
CA TRP A 151 17.91 -12.54 -21.85
C TRP A 151 18.17 -11.03 -21.73
N MET A 152 17.31 -10.30 -21.02
CA MET A 152 17.48 -8.86 -20.81
C MET A 152 18.82 -8.55 -20.12
N GLU A 153 19.13 -9.24 -19.03
CA GLU A 153 20.38 -9.03 -18.27
C GLU A 153 21.62 -9.38 -19.09
N LYS A 154 21.61 -10.49 -19.84
CA LYS A 154 22.78 -10.91 -20.62
C LYS A 154 22.99 -10.11 -21.91
N ARG A 155 21.91 -9.68 -22.58
CA ARG A 155 21.99 -9.09 -23.92
C ARG A 155 21.84 -7.58 -23.94
N ILE A 156 21.03 -7.03 -23.05
CA ILE A 156 20.82 -5.59 -22.93
C ILE A 156 21.07 -5.09 -21.50
N GLY A 157 21.86 -5.82 -20.69
CA GLY A 157 22.17 -5.46 -19.30
C GLY A 157 22.86 -4.11 -19.13
N GLY A 158 23.60 -3.65 -20.14
CA GLY A 158 24.17 -2.29 -20.15
C GLY A 158 23.12 -1.19 -20.37
N GLU A 159 21.94 -1.56 -20.86
CA GLU A 159 20.85 -0.64 -21.20
C GLU A 159 19.68 -0.72 -20.19
N ILE A 160 19.44 -1.92 -19.66
CA ILE A 160 18.36 -2.23 -18.75
C ILE A 160 18.87 -3.12 -17.63
N GLU A 161 18.61 -2.73 -16.39
CA GLU A 161 18.87 -3.51 -15.20
C GLU A 161 17.54 -3.94 -14.55
N ILE A 162 17.53 -5.12 -13.94
CA ILE A 162 16.38 -5.63 -13.19
C ILE A 162 16.76 -5.62 -11.70
N HIS A 163 15.95 -4.95 -10.88
CA HIS A 163 16.17 -4.82 -9.43
C HIS A 163 14.92 -5.28 -8.68
N GLN A 164 15.07 -5.88 -7.50
CA GLN A 164 13.94 -6.19 -6.64
C GLN A 164 13.53 -4.98 -5.79
N ASP A 165 12.24 -4.64 -5.79
CA ASP A 165 11.69 -3.61 -4.91
C ASP A 165 11.52 -4.10 -3.47
N GLU A 166 11.09 -3.21 -2.56
CA GLU A 166 10.84 -3.52 -1.15
C GLU A 166 9.79 -4.64 -0.95
N ASN A 167 8.98 -4.93 -1.97
CA ASN A 167 7.97 -5.99 -1.96
C ASN A 167 8.47 -7.27 -2.66
N GLY A 168 9.74 -7.32 -3.08
CA GLY A 168 10.32 -8.44 -3.81
C GLY A 168 9.84 -8.58 -5.26
N ASN A 169 9.27 -7.53 -5.87
CA ASN A 169 8.93 -7.55 -7.29
C ASN A 169 10.16 -7.16 -8.12
N ASP A 170 10.35 -7.82 -9.26
CA ASP A 170 11.34 -7.42 -10.25
C ASP A 170 10.89 -6.15 -10.98
N VAL A 171 11.69 -5.11 -10.85
CA VAL A 171 11.45 -3.77 -11.33
C VAL A 171 12.55 -3.38 -12.32
N ILE A 172 12.12 -2.86 -13.46
CA ILE A 172 12.98 -2.51 -14.58
C ILE A 172 13.56 -1.11 -14.36
N HIS A 173 14.87 -1.01 -14.41
CA HIS A 173 15.64 0.23 -14.36
C HIS A 173 16.29 0.47 -15.72
N VAL A 174 16.01 1.63 -16.33
CA VAL A 174 16.68 2.05 -17.56
C VAL A 174 17.99 2.73 -17.20
N THR A 175 19.12 2.24 -17.71
CA THR A 175 20.43 2.84 -17.43
C THR A 175 20.53 4.23 -18.05
N PRO A 176 21.41 5.12 -17.53
CA PRO A 176 21.55 6.47 -18.07
C PRO A 176 21.83 6.52 -19.58
N GLU A 177 22.53 5.50 -20.11
CA GLU A 177 22.84 5.39 -21.54
C GLU A 177 21.57 5.16 -22.37
N ALA A 178 20.69 4.29 -21.89
CA ALA A 178 19.46 3.90 -22.57
C ALA A 178 18.30 4.89 -22.40
N VAL A 179 18.38 5.81 -21.42
CA VAL A 179 17.38 6.89 -21.27
C VAL A 179 17.22 7.69 -22.57
N LYS A 180 18.31 7.90 -23.33
CA LYS A 180 18.25 8.61 -24.62
C LYS A 180 17.35 7.89 -25.64
N ILE A 181 17.41 6.57 -25.68
CA ILE A 181 16.62 5.71 -26.58
C ILE A 181 15.14 5.81 -26.22
N VAL A 182 14.81 5.73 -24.93
CA VAL A 182 13.43 5.89 -24.43
C VAL A 182 12.88 7.28 -24.77
N VAL A 183 13.67 8.33 -24.56
CA VAL A 183 13.28 9.71 -24.88
C VAL A 183 13.06 9.91 -26.38
N GLU A 184 13.93 9.33 -27.22
CA GLU A 184 13.78 9.39 -28.67
C GLU A 184 12.52 8.66 -29.14
N LYS A 185 12.26 7.44 -28.65
CA LYS A 185 11.03 6.71 -28.95
C LYS A 185 9.78 7.43 -28.44
N MET A 186 9.85 8.06 -27.26
CA MET A 186 8.76 8.88 -26.73
C MET A 186 8.46 10.07 -27.66
N LYS A 187 9.49 10.76 -28.18
CA LYS A 187 9.32 11.85 -29.16
C LYS A 187 8.71 11.34 -30.48
N SER A 188 9.20 10.21 -30.98
CA SER A 188 8.67 9.58 -32.20
C SER A 188 7.19 9.18 -32.06
N ARG A 189 6.76 8.79 -30.85
CA ARG A 189 5.33 8.52 -30.56
C ARG A 189 4.48 9.78 -30.47
N GLY A 190 5.02 10.89 -29.98
CA GLY A 190 4.30 12.17 -29.86
C GLY A 190 4.15 12.96 -31.16
N ALA A 191 4.96 12.65 -32.18
CA ALA A 191 4.91 13.33 -33.48
C ALA A 191 3.83 12.78 -34.43
N ALA A 192 3.24 11.61 -34.12
CA ALA A 192 2.09 11.10 -34.84
C ALA A 192 0.79 11.56 -34.14
N PRO A 193 -0.19 12.15 -34.86
CA PRO A 193 -1.51 12.37 -34.27
C PRO A 193 -2.05 11.01 -33.78
N PRO A 194 -2.83 10.96 -32.69
CA PRO A 194 -3.34 9.72 -32.11
C PRO A 194 -4.32 9.04 -33.08
N GLY A 195 -3.78 8.35 -34.07
CA GLY A 195 -4.46 7.42 -34.94
C GLY A 195 -4.65 6.13 -34.17
N ASN A 196 -5.91 5.85 -33.84
CA ASN A 196 -6.41 4.64 -33.21
C ASN A 196 -5.77 3.39 -33.85
N SER A 197 -4.68 2.89 -33.27
CA SER A 197 -3.92 1.75 -33.79
C SER A 197 -4.40 0.47 -33.14
N ALA A 198 -5.71 0.22 -33.24
CA ALA A 198 -6.23 -1.14 -33.25
C ALA A 198 -6.21 -1.59 -34.71
N GLN A 199 -5.52 -2.70 -34.99
CA GLN A 199 -5.41 -3.30 -36.31
C GLN A 199 -6.79 -3.41 -37.00
N GLN A 200 -7.03 -2.54 -37.99
CA GLN A 200 -8.03 -2.79 -39.03
C GLN A 200 -7.37 -3.69 -40.08
N PHE A 201 -7.71 -4.97 -40.06
CA PHE A 201 -7.72 -5.77 -41.28
C PHE A 201 -8.75 -5.16 -42.25
N PRO A 202 -8.47 -5.08 -43.57
CA PRO A 202 -9.41 -4.51 -44.53
C PRO A 202 -10.62 -5.45 -44.70
N PHE A 203 -11.72 -5.13 -44.02
CA PHE A 203 -13.03 -5.68 -44.38
C PHE A 203 -13.57 -4.95 -45.63
N PRO A 204 -14.16 -5.67 -46.60
CA PRO A 204 -14.79 -5.03 -47.75
C PRO A 204 -15.98 -4.16 -47.31
N PRO A 205 -16.25 -3.04 -47.99
CA PRO A 205 -17.27 -2.09 -47.59
C PRO A 205 -18.68 -2.72 -47.63
N PRO A 206 -19.55 -2.42 -46.64
CA PRO A 206 -20.93 -2.88 -46.65
C PRO A 206 -21.72 -2.25 -47.82
N PRO A 207 -22.68 -2.98 -48.41
CA PRO A 207 -23.50 -2.47 -49.51
C PRO A 207 -24.37 -1.29 -49.07
N PRO A 208 -24.66 -0.34 -49.99
CA PRO A 208 -25.43 0.86 -49.68
C PRO A 208 -26.89 0.52 -49.31
N PRO A 209 -27.49 1.27 -48.37
CA PRO A 209 -28.89 1.09 -47.99
C PRO A 209 -29.83 1.48 -49.14
N PRO A 210 -30.98 0.79 -49.30
CA PRO A 210 -31.97 1.14 -50.30
C PRO A 210 -32.64 2.50 -50.01
N PRO A 211 -33.06 3.23 -51.06
CA PRO A 211 -33.65 4.56 -50.93
C PRO A 211 -35.03 4.54 -50.23
N PRO A 212 -35.43 5.66 -49.61
CA PRO A 212 -36.68 5.78 -48.89
C PRO A 212 -37.86 5.90 -49.86
N GLU A 213 -38.67 4.84 -49.96
CA GLU A 213 -39.99 4.92 -50.57
C GLU A 213 -40.93 5.67 -49.62
N GLY A 214 -41.31 6.89 -50.02
CA GLY A 214 -42.47 7.55 -49.44
C GLY A 214 -43.75 6.93 -50.01
N HIS A 215 -44.77 6.74 -49.18
CA HIS A 215 -46.16 6.82 -49.62
C HIS A 215 -47.12 7.08 -48.44
N THR A 216 -47.68 8.27 -48.50
CA THR A 216 -49.09 8.63 -48.23
C THR A 216 -50.10 7.48 -48.16
N GLY A 217 -51.01 7.53 -47.18
CA GLY A 217 -52.40 7.07 -47.35
C GLY A 217 -52.93 6.06 -46.34
N GLN A 218 -53.70 6.56 -45.35
CA GLN A 218 -54.89 5.87 -44.82
C GLN A 218 -55.92 5.66 -45.97
N PRO A 219 -56.88 4.69 -45.93
CA PRO A 219 -57.76 4.46 -44.77
C PRO A 219 -58.27 3.01 -44.50
N LYS A 220 -58.87 2.86 -43.30
CA LYS A 220 -59.95 1.97 -42.82
C LYS A 220 -60.25 0.64 -43.56
N GLY A 221 -60.25 -0.45 -42.80
CA GLY A 221 -60.97 -1.69 -43.17
C GLY A 221 -60.96 -2.75 -42.05
N THR A 222 -62.14 -3.04 -41.53
CA THR A 222 -62.51 -4.06 -40.53
C THR A 222 -62.33 -5.51 -41.02
N GLY A 223 -61.85 -6.44 -40.18
CA GLY A 223 -62.06 -7.89 -40.39
C GLY A 223 -61.03 -8.80 -39.70
N PRO A 224 -61.40 -10.04 -39.30
CA PRO A 224 -60.94 -10.64 -38.05
C PRO A 224 -59.76 -11.62 -38.16
N GLY A 225 -58.92 -11.59 -37.12
CA GLY A 225 -58.45 -12.77 -36.39
C GLY A 225 -57.81 -13.92 -37.17
N PHE A 226 -56.54 -13.75 -37.54
CA PHE A 226 -55.64 -14.88 -37.79
C PHE A 226 -54.48 -14.84 -36.79
N THR A 227 -54.37 -15.90 -36.00
CA THR A 227 -53.28 -16.19 -35.06
C THR A 227 -51.99 -16.44 -35.84
N ALA A 228 -50.99 -15.56 -35.69
CA ALA A 228 -49.65 -15.78 -36.20
C ALA A 228 -48.59 -15.46 -35.13
N LYS A 229 -47.80 -16.50 -34.87
CA LYS A 229 -46.63 -16.64 -33.99
C LYS A 229 -45.66 -15.45 -34.04
N GLY A 230 -45.26 -15.00 -32.85
CA GLY A 230 -43.85 -15.05 -32.43
C GLY A 230 -42.89 -13.99 -32.98
N ALA A 231 -43.14 -12.71 -32.71
CA ALA A 231 -42.11 -11.68 -32.76
C ALA A 231 -41.42 -11.59 -31.38
N LYS A 232 -40.20 -12.13 -31.29
CA LYS A 232 -39.32 -12.10 -30.11
C LYS A 232 -38.69 -10.70 -29.99
N GLY A 233 -39.51 -9.70 -29.70
CA GLY A 233 -39.08 -8.35 -29.35
C GLY A 233 -38.71 -8.31 -27.87
N GLY A 234 -37.44 -8.58 -27.56
CA GLY A 234 -36.89 -8.38 -26.22
C GLY A 234 -36.81 -6.89 -25.90
N GLY A 235 -37.95 -6.28 -25.58
CA GLY A 235 -38.00 -4.95 -25.00
C GLY A 235 -37.26 -5.00 -23.68
N LYS A 236 -36.04 -4.47 -23.64
CA LYS A 236 -35.34 -4.19 -22.38
C LYS A 236 -36.28 -3.29 -21.58
N GLN A 237 -36.85 -3.83 -20.51
CA GLN A 237 -37.61 -2.99 -19.59
C GLN A 237 -36.69 -1.85 -19.11
N PRO A 238 -37.20 -0.62 -19.02
CA PRO A 238 -36.42 0.49 -18.49
C PRO A 238 -35.88 0.08 -17.11
N PRO A 239 -34.62 0.45 -16.79
CA PRO A 239 -34.06 0.14 -15.48
C PRO A 239 -34.99 0.72 -14.39
N PRO A 240 -35.18 -0.01 -13.27
CA PRO A 240 -35.99 0.48 -12.17
C PRO A 240 -35.49 1.85 -11.71
N SER A 241 -36.41 2.72 -11.28
CA SER A 241 -36.01 3.99 -10.67
C SER A 241 -35.19 3.73 -9.41
N LYS A 242 -34.38 4.71 -9.01
CA LYS A 242 -33.54 4.60 -7.82
C LYS A 242 -34.35 4.33 -6.56
N GLU A 243 -35.53 4.94 -6.44
CA GLU A 243 -36.46 4.76 -5.32
C GLU A 243 -37.02 3.33 -5.32
N ALA A 244 -37.42 2.82 -6.48
CA ALA A 244 -37.94 1.46 -6.60
C ALA A 244 -36.88 0.40 -6.24
N PHE A 245 -35.60 0.66 -6.54
CA PHE A 245 -34.51 -0.22 -6.09
C PHE A 245 -34.36 -0.18 -4.56
N LEU A 246 -34.27 1.01 -3.97
CA LEU A 246 -34.07 1.13 -2.51
C LEU A 246 -35.27 0.57 -1.72
N GLU A 247 -36.50 0.75 -2.20
CA GLU A 247 -37.72 0.18 -1.62
C GLU A 247 -37.82 -1.34 -1.81
N SER A 248 -37.12 -1.90 -2.81
CA SER A 248 -37.11 -3.36 -3.03
C SER A 248 -36.18 -4.11 -2.07
N LEU A 249 -35.31 -3.40 -1.35
CA LEU A 249 -34.40 -3.99 -0.36
C LEU A 249 -35.16 -4.30 0.93
N PRO A 250 -34.84 -5.40 1.66
CA PRO A 250 -35.49 -5.71 2.93
C PRO A 250 -35.25 -4.59 3.96
N GLY A 251 -36.32 -4.01 4.50
CA GLY A 251 -36.20 -2.86 5.43
C GLY A 251 -35.35 -3.16 6.66
N ASP A 252 -35.58 -4.32 7.30
CA ASP A 252 -35.01 -4.65 8.60
C ASP A 252 -33.71 -5.48 8.53
N GLU A 253 -33.32 -5.92 7.33
CA GLU A 253 -32.16 -6.80 7.14
C GLU A 253 -31.30 -6.37 5.96
N LEU A 254 -29.98 -6.41 6.13
CA LEU A 254 -29.03 -6.26 5.03
C LEU A 254 -28.84 -7.62 4.35
N THR A 255 -28.98 -7.65 3.02
CA THR A 255 -28.62 -8.82 2.22
C THR A 255 -27.12 -9.15 2.34
N GLY A 256 -26.70 -10.37 1.98
CA GLY A 256 -25.28 -10.77 2.11
C GLY A 256 -24.30 -9.85 1.35
N ASP A 257 -24.69 -9.34 0.19
CA ASP A 257 -23.88 -8.38 -0.57
C ASP A 257 -23.87 -6.98 0.07
N GLU A 258 -24.97 -6.58 0.73
CA GLU A 258 -25.03 -5.35 1.53
C GLU A 258 -24.15 -5.42 2.77
N VAL A 259 -24.16 -6.55 3.49
CA VAL A 259 -23.27 -6.80 4.63
C VAL A 259 -21.81 -6.71 4.19
N ALA A 260 -21.44 -7.34 3.07
CA ALA A 260 -20.08 -7.28 2.55
C ALA A 260 -19.66 -5.85 2.19
N LEU A 261 -20.54 -5.05 1.57
CA LEU A 261 -20.25 -3.65 1.25
C LEU A 261 -20.11 -2.80 2.52
N ARG A 262 -21.00 -2.98 3.50
CA ARG A 262 -20.96 -2.32 4.82
C ARG A 262 -19.65 -2.62 5.54
N GLU A 263 -19.26 -3.89 5.67
CA GLU A 263 -18.03 -4.29 6.35
C GLU A 263 -16.79 -3.70 5.67
N ALA A 264 -16.75 -3.71 4.34
CA ALA A 264 -15.65 -3.11 3.58
C ALA A 264 -15.56 -1.59 3.80
N LEU A 265 -16.68 -0.88 3.91
CA LEU A 265 -16.72 0.55 4.23
C LEU A 265 -16.21 0.82 5.65
N LEU A 266 -16.73 0.10 6.65
CA LEU A 266 -16.32 0.27 8.05
C LEU A 266 -14.83 0.01 8.23
N PHE A 267 -14.33 -1.11 7.69
CA PHE A 267 -12.90 -1.46 7.73
C PHE A 267 -12.04 -0.40 7.05
N TRP A 268 -12.48 0.15 5.92
CA TRP A 268 -11.72 1.18 5.21
C TRP A 268 -11.68 2.51 5.99
N ILE A 269 -12.79 2.93 6.59
CA ILE A 269 -12.85 4.16 7.41
C ILE A 269 -11.94 4.03 8.63
N GLU A 270 -11.95 2.87 9.29
CA GLU A 270 -11.16 2.60 10.49
C GLU A 270 -9.66 2.43 10.21
N SER A 271 -9.32 1.83 9.06
CA SER A 271 -7.93 1.73 8.60
C SER A 271 -7.39 3.01 7.96
N TRP A 272 -8.23 4.02 7.74
CA TRP A 272 -7.80 5.30 7.20
C TRP A 272 -6.73 5.93 8.10
N ARG A 273 -5.65 6.41 7.48
CA ARG A 273 -4.59 7.15 8.16
C ARG A 273 -4.50 8.52 7.52
N PRO A 274 -4.52 9.61 8.32
CA PRO A 274 -4.25 10.94 7.79
C PRO A 274 -2.96 10.93 6.96
N GLY A 275 -3.06 11.28 5.67
CA GLY A 275 -1.93 11.29 4.73
C GLY A 275 -1.68 10.01 3.91
N SER A 276 -2.48 8.95 4.06
CA SER A 276 -2.36 7.74 3.21
C SER A 276 -2.97 7.89 1.81
N GLY A 277 -3.79 8.92 1.58
CA GLY A 277 -4.34 9.24 0.27
C GLY A 277 -3.26 9.67 -0.73
N LYS A 278 -3.38 9.28 -2.01
CA LYS A 278 -2.43 9.57 -3.10
C LYS A 278 -2.25 11.07 -3.44
N GLY A 279 -2.80 12.00 -2.65
CA GLY A 279 -2.63 13.44 -2.79
C GLY A 279 -1.84 14.03 -1.60
N LYS A 280 -0.72 14.69 -1.87
CA LYS A 280 0.04 15.46 -0.88
C LYS A 280 -0.86 16.56 -0.30
N GLY A 281 -1.28 16.39 0.96
CA GLY A 281 -2.17 17.30 1.68
C GLY A 281 -3.55 16.72 2.04
N GLY A 282 -3.70 15.39 2.04
CA GLY A 282 -4.96 14.71 2.35
C GLY A 282 -5.58 15.17 3.67
N SER A 283 -6.88 15.45 3.63
CA SER A 283 -7.68 15.79 4.81
C SER A 283 -7.49 14.74 5.90
N ALA A 284 -7.52 15.15 7.17
CA ALA A 284 -7.50 14.22 8.30
C ALA A 284 -8.69 13.25 8.24
N THR A 285 -9.81 13.71 7.68
CA THR A 285 -11.04 12.97 7.43
C THR A 285 -11.05 12.31 6.05
N PRO A 286 -11.46 11.03 5.94
CA PRO A 286 -11.60 10.38 4.64
C PRO A 286 -12.72 11.03 3.81
N LEU A 287 -12.47 11.21 2.50
CA LEU A 287 -13.49 11.69 1.57
C LEU A 287 -14.27 10.52 0.97
N LEU A 288 -15.54 10.74 0.65
CA LEU A 288 -16.39 9.77 -0.05
C LEU A 288 -15.82 9.44 -1.46
N THR A 289 -15.08 10.36 -2.06
CA THR A 289 -14.39 10.10 -3.32
C THR A 289 -13.22 9.12 -3.15
N ASP A 290 -12.52 9.16 -2.02
CA ASP A 290 -11.38 8.29 -1.76
C ASP A 290 -11.84 6.84 -1.49
N VAL A 291 -12.94 6.68 -0.74
CA VAL A 291 -13.52 5.36 -0.48
C VAL A 291 -14.04 4.71 -1.76
N ALA A 292 -14.60 5.50 -2.68
CA ALA A 292 -15.09 5.02 -3.96
C ALA A 292 -13.98 4.54 -4.91
N LEU A 293 -12.72 4.90 -4.66
CA LEU A 293 -11.54 4.44 -5.41
C LEU A 293 -10.94 3.15 -4.85
N ASN A 294 -11.37 2.69 -3.67
CA ASN A 294 -10.92 1.43 -3.11
C ASN A 294 -11.38 0.26 -4.02
N PRO A 295 -10.48 -0.62 -4.51
CA PRO A 295 -10.85 -1.68 -5.46
C PRO A 295 -11.89 -2.67 -4.93
N GLN A 296 -11.85 -3.00 -3.63
CA GLN A 296 -12.79 -3.92 -3.01
C GLN A 296 -14.18 -3.30 -2.93
N ILE A 297 -14.27 -2.04 -2.47
CA ILE A 297 -15.52 -1.29 -2.38
C ILE A 297 -16.10 -1.05 -3.78
N LEU A 298 -15.26 -0.73 -4.77
CA LEU A 298 -15.68 -0.55 -6.16
C LEU A 298 -16.30 -1.82 -6.74
N LYS A 299 -15.70 -2.99 -6.50
CA LYS A 299 -16.21 -4.29 -6.94
C LYS A 299 -17.56 -4.61 -6.29
N LEU A 300 -17.68 -4.43 -4.97
CA LEU A 300 -18.92 -4.67 -4.24
C LEU A 300 -20.03 -3.70 -4.68
N ARG A 301 -19.67 -2.42 -4.90
CA ARG A 301 -20.58 -1.40 -5.43
C ARG A 301 -21.12 -1.78 -6.80
N GLN A 302 -20.26 -2.21 -7.72
CA GLN A 302 -20.66 -2.62 -9.08
C GLN A 302 -21.54 -3.88 -9.07
N LYS A 303 -21.34 -4.76 -8.08
CA LYS A 303 -22.12 -5.98 -7.91
C LYS A 303 -23.51 -5.68 -7.35
N LEU A 304 -23.58 -4.82 -6.33
CA LEU A 304 -24.79 -4.57 -5.54
C LEU A 304 -25.65 -3.43 -6.09
N LEU A 305 -25.04 -2.28 -6.44
CA LEU A 305 -25.78 -1.06 -6.73
C LEU A 305 -26.02 -0.92 -8.24
N PRO A 306 -27.27 -0.66 -8.68
CA PRO A 306 -27.52 -0.26 -10.05
C PRO A 306 -26.85 1.09 -10.33
N THR A 307 -26.54 1.37 -11.58
CA THR A 307 -25.87 2.62 -11.99
C THR A 307 -26.67 3.89 -11.65
N THR A 308 -27.95 3.75 -11.33
CA THR A 308 -28.87 4.82 -10.92
C THR A 308 -28.78 5.18 -9.45
N VAL A 309 -28.16 4.35 -8.61
CA VAL A 309 -28.04 4.54 -7.16
C VAL A 309 -26.59 4.81 -6.81
N THR A 310 -26.33 5.95 -6.19
CA THR A 310 -24.98 6.33 -5.77
C THR A 310 -24.60 5.65 -4.45
N LEU A 311 -23.29 5.57 -4.18
CA LEU A 311 -22.81 5.05 -2.88
C LEU A 311 -23.32 5.91 -1.72
N GLN A 312 -23.41 7.24 -1.91
CA GLN A 312 -23.96 8.15 -0.90
C GLN A 312 -25.40 7.78 -0.54
N GLU A 313 -26.28 7.69 -1.54
CA GLU A 313 -27.71 7.39 -1.33
C GLU A 313 -27.90 6.04 -0.64
N TRP A 314 -27.11 5.02 -1.00
CA TRP A 314 -27.18 3.72 -0.35
C TRP A 314 -26.67 3.78 1.10
N VAL A 315 -25.56 4.46 1.38
CA VAL A 315 -25.04 4.63 2.74
C VAL A 315 -26.06 5.32 3.63
N GLU A 316 -26.63 6.43 3.19
CA GLU A 316 -27.64 7.20 3.93
C GLU A 316 -28.91 6.38 4.18
N ALA A 317 -29.40 5.63 3.18
CA ALA A 317 -30.63 4.86 3.28
C ALA A 317 -30.50 3.55 4.10
N ARG A 318 -29.33 2.90 4.09
CA ARG A 318 -29.19 1.53 4.61
C ARG A 318 -28.33 1.44 5.86
N ILE A 319 -27.29 2.26 5.97
CA ILE A 319 -26.34 2.23 7.09
C ILE A 319 -26.09 3.63 7.66
N GLY A 320 -27.04 4.55 7.46
CA GLY A 320 -26.95 5.94 7.91
C GLY A 320 -26.88 6.08 9.43
N GLY A 321 -27.25 5.04 10.18
CA GLY A 321 -27.07 4.95 11.63
C GLY A 321 -25.65 4.61 12.08
N GLU A 322 -24.81 4.05 11.20
CA GLU A 322 -23.42 3.68 11.51
C GLU A 322 -22.41 4.60 10.85
N ILE A 323 -22.74 5.09 9.66
CA ILE A 323 -21.88 5.96 8.86
C ILE A 323 -22.62 7.26 8.59
N GLU A 324 -21.93 8.36 8.85
CA GLU A 324 -22.39 9.70 8.50
C GLU A 324 -21.63 10.22 7.28
N ILE A 325 -22.36 10.77 6.31
CA ILE A 325 -21.79 11.50 5.19
C ILE A 325 -22.15 12.98 5.38
N ARG A 326 -21.13 13.84 5.43
CA ARG A 326 -21.32 15.29 5.62
C ARG A 326 -20.52 16.10 4.61
N SER A 327 -21.02 17.27 4.23
CA SER A 327 -20.25 18.21 3.41
C SER A 327 -19.30 19.03 4.31
N ASN A 328 -18.01 19.04 4.00
CA ASN A 328 -17.06 19.91 4.68
C ASN A 328 -17.14 21.36 4.17
N GLN A 329 -16.32 22.26 4.74
CA GLN A 329 -16.29 23.68 4.36
C GLN A 329 -15.94 23.93 2.88
N LYS A 330 -15.38 22.94 2.19
CA LYS A 330 -15.03 22.99 0.76
C LYS A 330 -16.11 22.36 -0.13
N GLY A 331 -17.24 21.92 0.44
CA GLY A 331 -18.31 21.22 -0.27
C GLY A 331 -17.94 19.79 -0.68
N GLN A 332 -16.87 19.22 -0.13
CA GLN A 332 -16.51 17.83 -0.35
C GLN A 332 -17.21 16.95 0.67
N LEU A 333 -17.68 15.78 0.24
CA LEU A 333 -18.34 14.81 1.11
C LEU A 333 -17.29 14.03 1.90
N GLU A 334 -17.30 14.22 3.22
CA GLU A 334 -16.55 13.42 4.18
C GLU A 334 -17.41 12.23 4.62
N ILE A 335 -16.77 11.09 4.85
CA ILE A 335 -17.40 9.88 5.37
C ILE A 335 -16.80 9.60 6.76
N LEU A 336 -17.65 9.50 7.78
CA LEU A 336 -17.24 9.29 9.17
C LEU A 336 -18.05 8.17 9.79
N LEU A 337 -17.48 7.51 10.81
CA LEU A 337 -18.28 6.67 11.69
C LEU A 337 -19.16 7.60 12.52
N ARG A 338 -20.48 7.36 12.50
CA ARG A 338 -21.41 8.10 13.34
C ARG A 338 -21.06 7.76 14.79
N SER A 339 -20.54 8.74 15.52
CA SER A 339 -20.41 8.58 16.96
C SER A 339 -21.82 8.56 17.56
N PRO A 340 -22.13 7.67 18.51
CA PRO A 340 -23.47 7.52 19.07
C PRO A 340 -24.02 8.76 19.79
N ALA A 341 -23.29 9.87 19.86
CA ALA A 341 -23.52 10.95 20.82
C ALA A 341 -23.67 12.38 20.25
N GLU A 342 -23.78 12.62 18.93
CA GLU A 342 -23.79 14.02 18.43
C GLU A 342 -25.18 14.70 18.41
N GLY A 343 -26.23 14.07 18.94
CA GLY A 343 -27.60 14.62 18.97
C GLY A 343 -28.45 14.36 20.22
N ALA A 344 -27.97 13.53 21.15
CA ALA A 344 -28.53 13.46 22.50
C ALA A 344 -27.69 14.38 23.38
N GLU A 345 -28.32 15.22 24.22
CA GLU A 345 -27.56 15.84 25.30
C GLU A 345 -26.78 14.74 26.04
N PRO A 346 -25.48 14.92 26.32
CA PRO A 346 -24.71 13.92 27.01
C PRO A 346 -25.34 13.70 28.38
N GLU A 347 -26.14 12.64 28.49
CA GLU A 347 -26.36 11.95 29.76
C GLU A 347 -24.96 11.79 30.36
N PRO A 348 -24.74 12.22 31.61
CA PRO A 348 -23.41 12.27 32.21
C PRO A 348 -22.79 10.91 32.04
N ALA A 349 -21.68 10.82 31.28
CA ALA A 349 -21.01 9.57 30.93
C ALA A 349 -21.02 8.67 32.15
N GLN A 350 -21.87 7.65 32.13
CA GLN A 350 -21.92 6.69 33.22
C GLN A 350 -20.54 6.09 33.25
N ASP A 351 -19.88 6.19 34.40
CA ASP A 351 -18.54 5.68 34.60
C ASP A 351 -18.53 4.24 34.09
N ALA A 352 -17.69 3.93 33.08
CA ALA A 352 -17.60 2.60 32.51
C ALA A 352 -17.35 1.54 33.60
N SER A 353 -16.72 1.95 34.71
CA SER A 353 -16.60 1.11 35.92
C SER A 353 -17.96 0.73 36.50
N ALA A 354 -18.88 1.68 36.65
CA ALA A 354 -20.18 1.44 37.28
C ALA A 354 -21.00 0.41 36.50
N ILE A 355 -20.94 0.45 35.16
CA ILE A 355 -21.63 -0.51 34.30
C ILE A 355 -21.04 -1.92 34.49
N LEU A 356 -19.71 -2.05 34.57
CA LEU A 356 -19.06 -3.34 34.85
C LEU A 356 -19.33 -3.83 36.28
N ASP A 357 -19.55 -2.92 37.22
CA ASP A 357 -19.83 -3.25 38.63
C ASP A 357 -21.29 -3.71 38.84
N GLU A 358 -22.20 -3.38 37.92
CA GLU A 358 -23.59 -3.86 37.92
C GLU A 358 -23.72 -5.31 37.40
N LEU A 359 -22.70 -5.84 36.72
CA LEU A 359 -22.69 -7.22 36.24
C LEU A 359 -22.53 -8.21 37.40
N PRO A 360 -23.19 -9.38 37.38
CA PRO A 360 -23.06 -10.37 38.45
C PRO A 360 -21.59 -10.79 38.66
N GLN A 361 -21.02 -10.53 39.84
CA GLN A 361 -19.60 -10.80 40.09
C GLN A 361 -19.26 -12.30 40.09
N ASP A 362 -20.22 -13.14 40.48
CA ASP A 362 -20.01 -14.57 40.69
C ASP A 362 -20.35 -15.44 39.45
N ALA A 363 -20.89 -14.84 38.39
CA ALA A 363 -21.28 -15.56 37.17
C ALA A 363 -21.19 -14.66 35.93
N LEU A 364 -20.75 -15.24 34.82
CA LEU A 364 -20.85 -14.62 33.50
C LEU A 364 -22.26 -14.83 32.95
N THR A 365 -22.88 -13.81 32.37
CA THR A 365 -24.13 -13.98 31.60
C THR A 365 -23.90 -14.84 30.35
N ASP A 366 -24.98 -15.26 29.68
CA ASP A 366 -24.85 -16.05 28.44
C ASP A 366 -24.12 -15.26 27.34
N GLU A 367 -24.37 -13.95 27.25
CA GLU A 367 -23.66 -13.06 26.31
C GLU A 367 -22.19 -12.87 26.69
N GLU A 368 -21.88 -12.80 27.99
CA GLU A 368 -20.50 -12.74 28.47
C GLU A 368 -19.75 -14.05 28.19
N LEU A 369 -20.41 -15.20 28.34
CA LEU A 369 -19.86 -16.50 27.99
C LEU A 369 -19.60 -16.61 26.48
N GLU A 370 -20.51 -16.12 25.65
CA GLU A 370 -20.33 -16.06 24.20
C GLU A 370 -19.14 -15.17 23.84
N LEU A 371 -19.00 -13.99 24.46
CA LEU A 371 -17.88 -13.08 24.21
C LEU A 371 -16.56 -13.71 24.65
N ARG A 372 -16.53 -14.31 25.85
CA ARG A 372 -15.39 -15.05 26.40
C ARG A 372 -14.93 -16.14 25.44
N GLU A 373 -15.84 -16.98 24.95
CA GLU A 373 -15.52 -18.07 24.03
C GLU A 373 -14.86 -17.54 22.76
N LYS A 374 -15.37 -16.43 22.20
CA LYS A 374 -14.81 -15.83 20.97
C LYS A 374 -13.47 -15.16 21.20
N VAL A 375 -13.26 -14.53 22.35
CA VAL A 375 -11.94 -13.99 22.72
C VAL A 375 -10.94 -15.14 22.88
N LEU A 376 -11.30 -16.20 23.62
CA LEU A 376 -10.45 -17.37 23.84
C LEU A 376 -10.14 -18.14 22.55
N GLU A 377 -11.12 -18.31 21.65
CA GLU A 377 -10.95 -18.92 20.31
C GLU A 377 -9.83 -18.20 19.52
N LEU A 378 -9.76 -16.86 19.63
CA LEU A 378 -8.74 -16.07 18.93
C LEU A 378 -7.39 -16.13 19.62
N VAL A 379 -7.32 -15.90 20.93
CA VAL A 379 -6.04 -15.76 21.65
C VAL A 379 -5.38 -17.10 22.00
N SER A 380 -6.13 -18.21 22.01
CA SER A 380 -5.58 -19.56 22.27
C SER A 380 -4.62 -20.04 21.18
N SER A 381 -4.72 -19.49 19.96
CA SER A 381 -3.86 -19.84 18.84
C SER A 381 -2.50 -19.14 18.90
N SER A 382 -2.47 -17.86 19.27
CA SER A 382 -1.27 -17.03 19.35
C SER A 382 -1.56 -15.73 20.12
N PRO A 383 -0.59 -15.18 20.88
CA PRO A 383 -0.69 -13.83 21.41
C PRO A 383 -0.93 -12.82 20.28
N MET A 384 -1.93 -11.95 20.43
CA MET A 384 -2.26 -10.94 19.42
C MET A 384 -2.60 -9.58 20.03
N PRO A 385 -2.38 -8.48 19.30
CA PRO A 385 -2.76 -7.16 19.77
C PRO A 385 -4.25 -7.09 20.10
N LEU A 386 -4.60 -6.52 21.26
CA LEU A 386 -6.00 -6.39 21.70
C LEU A 386 -6.88 -5.69 20.66
N ARG A 387 -6.32 -4.73 19.92
CA ARG A 387 -7.00 -4.08 18.80
C ARG A 387 -7.46 -5.08 17.72
N HIS A 388 -6.73 -6.15 17.45
CA HIS A 388 -7.16 -7.13 16.43
C HIS A 388 -8.30 -8.00 16.97
N VAL A 389 -8.26 -8.33 18.27
CA VAL A 389 -9.35 -9.03 18.95
C VAL A 389 -10.63 -8.18 18.91
N SER A 390 -10.54 -6.89 19.26
CA SER A 390 -11.69 -5.99 19.33
C SER A 390 -12.38 -5.75 17.99
N HIS A 391 -11.64 -5.79 16.87
CA HIS A 391 -12.19 -5.59 15.52
C HIS A 391 -12.53 -6.90 14.80
N THR A 392 -12.33 -8.05 15.43
CA THR A 392 -12.74 -9.32 14.81
C THR A 392 -14.27 -9.37 14.73
N PRO A 393 -14.88 -9.59 13.54
CA PRO A 393 -16.33 -9.48 13.36
C PRO A 393 -17.15 -10.31 14.36
N LYS A 394 -16.67 -11.52 14.69
CA LYS A 394 -17.30 -12.40 15.68
C LYS A 394 -17.31 -11.79 17.09
N VAL A 395 -16.19 -11.20 17.54
CA VAL A 395 -16.06 -10.57 18.86
C VAL A 395 -16.88 -9.30 18.92
N LEU A 396 -16.77 -8.46 17.90
CA LEU A 396 -17.47 -7.17 17.82
C LEU A 396 -18.99 -7.35 17.79
N ALA A 397 -19.48 -8.37 17.07
CA ALA A 397 -20.90 -8.70 17.03
C ALA A 397 -21.46 -9.06 18.42
N VAL A 398 -20.71 -9.83 19.22
CA VAL A 398 -21.14 -10.23 20.57
C VAL A 398 -20.96 -9.08 21.57
N LYS A 399 -19.84 -8.35 21.49
CA LYS A 399 -19.58 -7.15 22.31
C LYS A 399 -20.76 -6.18 22.23
N ARG A 400 -21.21 -5.86 21.02
CA ARG A 400 -22.32 -4.91 20.78
C ARG A 400 -23.69 -5.39 21.30
N LYS A 401 -23.87 -6.68 21.63
CA LYS A 401 -25.15 -7.17 22.18
C LYS A 401 -25.40 -6.69 23.61
N PHE A 402 -24.35 -6.54 24.42
CA PHE A 402 -24.51 -6.30 25.86
C PHE A 402 -23.52 -5.30 26.45
N LEU A 403 -22.34 -5.11 25.83
CA LEU A 403 -21.32 -4.22 26.35
C LEU A 403 -21.46 -2.85 25.67
N PRO A 404 -21.75 -1.77 26.42
CA PRO A 404 -21.82 -0.42 25.86
C PRO A 404 -20.51 -0.02 25.17
N ASP A 405 -20.59 0.84 24.16
CA ASP A 405 -19.42 1.26 23.38
C ASP A 405 -18.39 2.00 24.24
N GLU A 406 -18.86 2.63 25.32
CA GLU A 406 -18.06 3.33 26.33
C GLU A 406 -17.17 2.39 27.15
N VAL A 407 -17.52 1.10 27.25
CA VAL A 407 -16.76 0.12 28.02
C VAL A 407 -15.69 -0.52 27.11
N PRO A 408 -14.40 -0.27 27.35
CA PRO A 408 -13.33 -0.87 26.56
C PRO A 408 -13.33 -2.38 26.73
N LEU A 409 -13.04 -3.11 25.64
CA LEU A 409 -12.89 -4.57 25.71
C LEU A 409 -11.77 -4.98 26.68
N ARG A 410 -10.73 -4.14 26.84
CA ARG A 410 -9.66 -4.31 27.82
C ARG A 410 -10.22 -4.46 29.23
N ASP A 411 -11.02 -3.49 29.66
CA ASP A 411 -11.53 -3.41 31.03
C ASP A 411 -12.47 -4.57 31.35
N TRP A 412 -13.29 -4.98 30.37
CA TRP A 412 -14.11 -6.17 30.49
C TRP A 412 -13.25 -7.44 30.60
N ILE A 413 -12.21 -7.60 29.75
CA ILE A 413 -11.30 -8.75 29.82
C ILE A 413 -10.65 -8.81 31.20
N ASP A 414 -10.02 -7.72 31.64
CA ASP A 414 -9.26 -7.66 32.89
C ASP A 414 -10.15 -7.96 34.11
N ARG A 415 -11.39 -7.45 34.14
CA ARG A 415 -12.31 -7.67 35.28
C ARG A 415 -13.01 -9.02 35.26
N ARG A 416 -13.39 -9.52 34.08
CA ARG A 416 -14.32 -10.67 33.98
C ARG A 416 -13.61 -11.97 33.65
N ILE A 417 -12.55 -11.91 32.84
CA ILE A 417 -11.79 -13.09 32.41
C ILE A 417 -10.27 -12.91 32.58
N GLY A 418 -9.83 -11.99 33.44
CA GLY A 418 -8.40 -11.69 33.66
C GLY A 418 -7.59 -12.87 34.22
N GLY A 419 -8.26 -13.90 34.75
CA GLY A 419 -7.62 -15.16 35.13
C GLY A 419 -7.37 -16.13 33.97
N GLU A 420 -7.99 -15.88 32.80
CA GLU A 420 -7.88 -16.72 31.60
C GLU A 420 -7.14 -16.03 30.47
N VAL A 421 -7.28 -14.70 30.37
CA VAL A 421 -6.64 -13.87 29.36
C VAL A 421 -5.91 -12.74 30.07
N GLU A 422 -4.61 -12.65 29.84
CA GLU A 422 -3.77 -11.56 30.34
C GLU A 422 -3.57 -10.51 29.24
N VAL A 423 -3.94 -9.25 29.52
CA VAL A 423 -3.68 -8.12 28.62
C VAL A 423 -2.44 -7.37 29.11
N THR A 424 -1.29 -7.69 28.55
CA THR A 424 -0.05 -6.96 28.83
C THR A 424 0.16 -5.80 27.86
N GLU A 425 0.67 -4.68 28.37
CA GLU A 425 1.21 -3.63 27.52
C GLU A 425 2.53 -4.10 26.92
N ASP A 426 2.70 -3.87 25.62
CA ASP A 426 3.90 -4.26 24.88
C ASP A 426 5.15 -3.66 25.57
N GLU A 427 6.05 -4.53 26.01
CA GLU A 427 7.26 -4.17 26.76
C GLU A 427 8.17 -3.24 25.94
N GLN A 428 8.06 -3.25 24.61
CA GLN A 428 8.74 -2.29 23.73
C GLN A 428 8.17 -0.87 23.87
N VAL A 429 6.86 -0.71 24.10
CA VAL A 429 6.23 0.59 24.38
C VAL A 429 6.64 1.06 25.77
N ARG A 430 6.65 0.15 26.75
CA ARG A 430 7.11 0.46 28.10
C ARG A 430 8.57 0.89 28.14
N SER A 431 9.44 0.25 27.35
CA SER A 431 10.86 0.61 27.24
C SER A 431 11.09 1.96 26.57
N ARG A 432 10.23 2.36 25.62
CA ARG A 432 10.29 3.71 25.02
C ARG A 432 9.85 4.78 26.02
N ASN A 433 8.78 4.54 26.77
CA ASN A 433 8.28 5.50 27.74
C ASN A 433 9.20 5.60 28.97
N ALA A 434 9.75 4.48 29.44
CA ALA A 434 10.70 4.46 30.56
C ALA A 434 12.03 5.15 30.23
N ALA A 435 12.48 5.11 28.97
CA ALA A 435 13.66 5.85 28.51
C ALA A 435 13.43 7.37 28.43
N GLU A 436 12.18 7.83 28.47
CA GLU A 436 11.80 9.24 28.45
C GLU A 436 11.53 9.79 29.86
N GLU A 437 11.34 8.92 30.86
CA GLU A 437 11.03 9.29 32.25
C GLU A 437 12.25 9.26 33.20
N GLU A 438 13.42 8.79 32.75
CA GLU A 438 14.71 8.88 33.49
C GLU A 438 15.49 10.17 33.14
N GLU A 439 14.85 11.34 33.19
CA GLU A 439 15.60 12.59 33.42
C GLU A 439 15.68 12.87 34.93
N PRO A 440 16.88 12.83 35.54
CA PRO A 440 17.02 13.22 36.94
C PRO A 440 16.70 14.72 37.11
N PRO A 441 16.05 15.12 38.22
CA PRO A 441 15.75 16.53 38.46
C PRO A 441 17.04 17.37 38.49
N PRO A 442 17.02 18.62 38.00
CA PRO A 442 18.23 19.42 37.85
C PRO A 442 18.83 19.78 39.21
N GLU A 443 19.93 19.12 39.57
CA GLU A 443 20.76 19.50 40.73
C GLU A 443 21.53 20.80 40.46
N GLU A 444 21.43 21.69 41.43
CA GLU A 444 22.07 23.01 41.47
C GLU A 444 23.60 22.94 41.32
N SER A 445 24.14 23.78 40.46
CA SER A 445 25.58 23.88 40.21
C SER A 445 26.35 24.49 41.39
N PRO A 446 27.49 23.91 41.81
CA PRO A 446 28.51 24.63 42.59
C PRO A 446 29.74 25.00 41.74
N PRO A 447 30.55 25.98 42.18
CA PRO A 447 31.45 26.72 41.31
C PRO A 447 32.78 26.01 41.07
N ARG A 448 33.31 26.27 39.86
CA ARG A 448 34.66 25.99 39.39
C ARG A 448 35.73 26.29 40.44
N ASN A 449 36.62 25.31 40.67
CA ASN A 449 37.99 25.61 41.07
C ASN A 449 38.99 24.57 40.52
N MET A 450 40.15 25.12 40.16
CA MET A 450 41.29 24.46 39.55
C MET A 450 42.00 23.48 40.49
N ALA A 451 42.51 22.35 39.97
CA ALA A 451 43.78 21.78 40.40
C ALA A 451 44.31 20.69 39.44
N LYS A 452 45.60 20.81 39.12
CA LYS A 452 46.46 19.84 38.45
C LYS A 452 46.53 18.52 39.22
N GLY A 453 46.44 17.38 38.52
CA GLY A 453 46.72 16.06 39.07
C GLY A 453 47.27 15.11 38.01
N LYS A 454 48.58 14.83 38.13
CA LYS A 454 49.40 13.97 37.28
C LYS A 454 49.35 12.55 37.87
N GLY A 455 48.89 11.55 37.12
CA GLY A 455 48.78 10.16 37.60
C GLY A 455 48.98 9.14 36.49
N LYS A 456 49.82 8.15 36.75
CA LYS A 456 50.47 7.22 35.81
C LYS A 456 50.14 5.78 36.22
N GLY A 457 49.82 4.92 35.25
CA GLY A 457 49.74 3.45 35.39
C GLY A 457 48.30 2.89 35.51
N LYS A 458 47.97 1.64 35.15
CA LYS A 458 48.76 0.48 34.70
C LYS A 458 47.76 -0.63 34.26
N ALA A 459 48.03 -1.26 33.11
CA ALA A 459 47.76 -2.63 32.66
C ALA A 459 46.55 -3.48 33.14
N GLY A 460 45.93 -4.15 32.15
CA GLY A 460 45.28 -5.47 32.25
C GLY A 460 43.83 -5.46 31.79
N LYS A 461 43.24 -6.46 31.11
CA LYS A 461 43.69 -7.75 30.55
C LYS A 461 42.50 -8.25 29.71
N ALA A 462 42.79 -8.99 28.64
CA ALA A 462 41.85 -9.55 27.68
C ALA A 462 40.69 -10.38 28.26
N LYS A 463 39.56 -10.41 27.56
CA LYS A 463 38.77 -11.63 27.36
C LYS A 463 37.94 -11.54 26.07
N ALA A 464 38.22 -12.46 25.16
CA ALA A 464 37.42 -12.75 23.98
C ALA A 464 36.13 -13.46 24.39
N GLN A 465 35.02 -13.14 23.71
CA GLN A 465 33.91 -14.07 23.54
C GLN A 465 33.36 -13.95 22.12
N ASN A 466 33.40 -15.12 21.49
CA ASN A 466 32.79 -15.52 20.24
C ASN A 466 31.30 -15.76 20.51
N GLY A 467 30.37 -15.38 19.62
CA GLY A 467 28.97 -15.78 19.75
C GLY A 467 28.00 -15.08 18.81
N ASP A 468 27.47 -15.87 17.87
CA ASP A 468 26.17 -15.78 17.19
C ASP A 468 25.75 -14.51 16.43
N ILE A 469 25.82 -14.65 15.10
CA ILE A 469 25.15 -13.79 14.12
C ILE A 469 23.70 -14.28 14.00
N ALA A 470 22.81 -13.68 14.79
CA ALA A 470 21.39 -13.60 14.45
C ALA A 470 21.17 -12.40 13.50
N PRO A 471 20.24 -12.45 12.55
CA PRO A 471 20.01 -11.35 11.62
C PRO A 471 19.39 -10.14 12.35
N ASP A 472 20.24 -9.17 12.62
CA ASP A 472 19.92 -7.86 13.19
C ASP A 472 19.14 -7.02 12.16
N HIS A 473 17.82 -6.97 12.34
CA HIS A 473 16.91 -6.13 11.57
C HIS A 473 16.26 -5.08 12.47
N LYS A 474 17.06 -4.11 12.89
CA LYS A 474 16.71 -2.68 12.98
C LYS A 474 17.96 -1.89 13.33
N ARG A 475 18.78 -1.56 12.32
CA ARG A 475 19.81 -0.52 12.49
C ARG A 475 19.10 0.78 12.86
N THR A 476 19.24 1.19 14.11
CA THR A 476 18.76 2.47 14.60
C THR A 476 19.59 3.59 13.98
N ALA A 477 19.03 4.80 13.89
CA ALA A 477 19.77 5.97 13.40
C ALA A 477 21.09 6.17 14.18
N GLU A 478 21.07 5.88 15.49
CA GLU A 478 22.25 5.91 16.38
C GLU A 478 23.37 4.97 15.91
N SER A 479 23.06 3.71 15.59
CA SER A 479 24.09 2.76 15.16
C SER A 479 24.69 3.13 13.81
N PHE A 480 23.90 3.75 12.94
CA PHE A 480 24.41 4.34 11.69
C PHE A 480 25.43 5.45 11.98
N PHE A 481 25.09 6.45 12.82
CA PHE A 481 26.03 7.54 13.13
C PHE A 481 27.30 7.05 13.84
N GLN A 482 27.19 6.06 14.73
CA GLN A 482 28.36 5.47 15.39
C GLN A 482 29.28 4.72 14.42
N SER A 483 28.75 4.26 13.29
CA SER A 483 29.54 3.57 12.25
C SER A 483 30.26 4.53 11.29
N LEU A 484 29.88 5.81 11.27
CA LEU A 484 30.48 6.80 10.38
C LEU A 484 31.80 7.36 10.94
N PRO A 485 32.77 7.72 10.07
CA PRO A 485 33.95 8.44 10.50
C PRO A 485 33.59 9.78 11.14
N VAL A 486 34.14 10.07 12.33
CA VAL A 486 33.77 11.27 13.10
C VAL A 486 34.18 12.56 12.39
N GLU A 487 35.36 12.58 11.76
CA GLU A 487 36.00 13.80 11.22
C GLU A 487 35.87 13.95 9.69
N THR A 488 35.36 12.94 8.99
CA THR A 488 35.26 12.95 7.53
C THR A 488 33.88 12.49 7.08
N LEU A 489 33.36 13.12 6.02
CA LEU A 489 32.19 12.64 5.32
C LEU A 489 32.60 11.45 4.43
N THR A 490 31.72 10.48 4.26
CA THR A 490 31.87 9.45 3.21
C THR A 490 31.55 10.04 1.84
N ASP A 491 31.99 9.42 0.74
CA ASP A 491 31.74 9.93 -0.62
C ASP A 491 30.25 10.22 -0.88
N GLY A 492 29.35 9.34 -0.42
CA GLY A 492 27.89 9.56 -0.54
C GLY A 492 27.37 10.71 0.32
N GLU A 493 28.00 10.97 1.47
CA GLU A 493 27.70 12.12 2.31
C GLU A 493 28.22 13.43 1.69
N GLU A 494 29.40 13.41 1.06
CA GLU A 494 29.96 14.56 0.33
C GLU A 494 29.07 14.92 -0.86
N GLU A 495 28.63 13.94 -1.65
CA GLU A 495 27.69 14.18 -2.75
C GLU A 495 26.36 14.78 -2.27
N LEU A 496 25.83 14.28 -1.14
CA LEU A 496 24.60 14.82 -0.56
C LEU A 496 24.80 16.25 -0.04
N ARG A 497 25.93 16.54 0.61
CA ARG A 497 26.32 17.89 1.03
C ARG A 497 26.38 18.85 -0.16
N ASP A 498 27.09 18.47 -1.23
CA ASP A 498 27.26 19.30 -2.41
C ASP A 498 25.94 19.52 -3.14
N ALA A 499 25.06 18.53 -3.20
CA ALA A 499 23.71 18.67 -3.74
C ALA A 499 22.86 19.68 -2.94
N ILE A 500 22.95 19.68 -1.60
CA ILE A 500 22.24 20.63 -0.75
C ILE A 500 22.79 22.05 -0.94
N LEU A 501 24.11 22.22 -0.97
CA LEU A 501 24.75 23.51 -1.21
C LEU A 501 24.40 24.07 -2.60
N THR A 502 24.45 23.23 -3.64
CA THR A 502 24.06 23.59 -5.01
C THR A 502 22.59 24.01 -5.07
N PHE A 503 21.69 23.28 -4.40
CA PHE A 503 20.28 23.64 -4.33
C PHE A 503 20.06 25.00 -3.66
N MET A 504 20.79 25.29 -2.58
CA MET A 504 20.72 26.58 -1.89
C MET A 504 21.26 27.73 -2.74
N GLU A 505 22.34 27.49 -3.49
CA GLU A 505 22.92 28.47 -4.42
C GLU A 505 21.95 28.84 -5.57
N HIS A 506 21.20 27.86 -6.07
CA HIS A 506 20.23 28.07 -7.15
C HIS A 506 18.83 28.47 -6.67
N TRP A 507 18.62 28.63 -5.36
CA TRP A 507 17.34 29.01 -4.81
C TRP A 507 17.02 30.46 -5.13
N THR A 508 15.87 30.71 -5.78
CA THR A 508 15.43 32.03 -6.24
C THR A 508 14.32 32.64 -5.37
N GLY A 509 13.92 31.97 -4.29
CA GLY A 509 12.95 32.52 -3.35
C GLY A 509 13.54 33.68 -2.53
N GLU A 510 12.67 34.60 -2.10
CA GLU A 510 13.07 35.77 -1.31
C GLU A 510 13.60 35.39 0.09
N ASP A 511 13.07 34.29 0.66
CA ASP A 511 13.49 33.72 1.94
C ASP A 511 14.39 32.49 1.76
N ARG A 512 15.04 32.08 2.86
CA ARG A 512 15.78 30.81 2.97
C ARG A 512 14.92 29.63 2.47
N PRO A 513 15.48 28.67 1.72
CA PRO A 513 14.71 27.57 1.19
C PRO A 513 14.13 26.67 2.29
N PRO A 514 12.84 26.31 2.25
CA PRO A 514 12.28 25.31 3.15
C PRO A 514 12.95 23.94 2.95
N LEU A 515 13.26 23.23 4.04
CA LEU A 515 13.79 21.86 3.98
C LEU A 515 12.88 20.93 3.18
N SER A 516 11.56 21.13 3.26
CA SER A 516 10.56 20.39 2.49
C SER A 516 10.67 20.60 0.99
N LYS A 517 11.17 21.77 0.53
CA LYS A 517 11.43 22.06 -0.89
C LYS A 517 12.75 21.46 -1.35
N ALA A 518 13.80 21.51 -0.52
CA ALA A 518 15.06 20.82 -0.80
C ALA A 518 14.86 19.31 -1.01
N MET A 519 13.98 18.68 -0.21
CA MET A 519 13.64 17.27 -0.38
C MET A 519 12.90 16.91 -1.68
N LEU A 520 12.40 17.90 -2.43
CA LEU A 520 11.80 17.69 -3.75
C LEU A 520 12.83 17.79 -4.88
N ASP A 521 14.04 18.28 -4.60
CA ASP A 521 15.11 18.33 -5.58
C ASP A 521 15.54 16.91 -5.99
N PRO A 522 15.57 16.59 -7.31
CA PRO A 522 15.93 15.25 -7.78
C PRO A 522 17.32 14.80 -7.37
N THR A 523 18.28 15.73 -7.29
CA THR A 523 19.69 15.45 -6.95
C THR A 523 19.79 15.11 -5.48
N ILE A 524 19.21 15.94 -4.61
CA ILE A 524 19.13 15.66 -3.16
C ILE A 524 18.40 14.35 -2.90
N LYS A 525 17.28 14.09 -3.61
CA LYS A 525 16.52 12.85 -3.45
C LYS A 525 17.33 11.61 -3.84
N ARG A 526 18.14 11.69 -4.89
CA ARG A 526 19.05 10.61 -5.31
C ARG A 526 20.14 10.40 -4.27
N CYS A 527 20.85 11.46 -3.87
CA CYS A 527 21.95 11.37 -2.89
C CYS A 527 21.46 10.92 -1.51
N ARG A 528 20.21 11.25 -1.12
CA ARG A 528 19.58 10.76 0.12
C ARG A 528 19.48 9.23 0.20
N GLN A 529 19.48 8.51 -0.92
CA GLN A 529 19.41 7.04 -0.93
C GLN A 529 20.63 6.38 -0.27
N THR A 530 21.72 7.14 -0.07
CA THR A 530 22.90 6.71 0.69
C THR A 530 22.66 6.67 2.20
N LEU A 531 21.63 7.37 2.69
CA LEU A 531 21.23 7.39 4.10
C LEU A 531 20.20 6.27 4.38
N PRO A 532 20.19 5.70 5.60
CA PRO A 532 19.13 4.80 6.01
C PRO A 532 17.74 5.44 5.86
N PRO A 533 16.70 4.69 5.41
CA PRO A 533 15.35 5.24 5.23
C PRO A 533 14.74 5.80 6.53
N THR A 534 15.17 5.25 7.66
CA THR A 534 14.76 5.65 9.02
C THR A 534 15.41 6.95 9.47
N LEU A 535 16.46 7.43 8.79
CA LEU A 535 17.16 8.65 9.14
C LEU A 535 16.53 9.87 8.44
N ALA A 536 16.05 10.83 9.23
CA ALA A 536 15.55 12.08 8.69
C ALA A 536 16.71 12.94 8.16
N LEU A 537 16.49 13.59 7.01
CA LEU A 537 17.51 14.48 6.41
C LEU A 537 17.88 15.63 7.36
N LYS A 538 16.92 16.11 8.17
CA LYS A 538 17.14 17.11 9.22
C LYS A 538 18.25 16.68 10.18
N ASP A 539 18.11 15.49 10.76
CA ASP A 539 19.00 14.98 11.80
C ASP A 539 20.42 14.73 11.25
N TRP A 540 20.50 14.28 9.99
CA TRP A 540 21.77 14.13 9.31
C TRP A 540 22.47 15.48 9.10
N ILE A 541 21.76 16.51 8.61
CA ILE A 541 22.32 17.87 8.44
C ILE A 541 22.79 18.43 9.79
N GLU A 542 21.98 18.32 10.85
CA GLU A 542 22.33 18.83 12.19
C GLU A 542 23.54 18.10 12.80
N ARG A 543 23.69 16.79 12.59
CA ARG A 543 24.81 16.03 13.16
C ARG A 543 26.09 16.11 12.31
N ARG A 544 25.97 16.11 10.99
CA ARG A 544 27.12 15.95 10.06
C ARG A 544 27.55 17.26 9.41
N LEU A 545 26.61 18.18 9.19
CA LEU A 545 26.87 19.46 8.52
C LEU A 545 26.63 20.67 9.42
N SER A 546 26.52 20.50 10.75
CA SER A 546 26.29 21.65 11.64
C SER A 546 27.39 22.69 11.58
N GLY A 547 28.60 22.37 11.12
CA GLY A 547 29.66 23.36 10.90
C GLY A 547 29.39 24.33 9.75
N GLU A 548 28.63 23.89 8.74
CA GLU A 548 28.47 24.59 7.46
C GLU A 548 27.04 25.03 7.20
N LEU A 549 26.07 24.22 7.63
CA LEU A 549 24.65 24.45 7.45
C LEU A 549 23.96 24.55 8.81
N GLU A 550 22.88 25.30 8.83
CA GLU A 550 21.96 25.39 9.96
C GLU A 550 20.51 25.20 9.49
N ILE A 551 19.70 24.63 10.38
CA ILE A 551 18.25 24.51 10.17
C ILE A 551 17.57 25.46 11.16
N LEU A 552 16.87 26.44 10.63
CA LEU A 552 16.11 27.42 11.41
C LEU A 552 14.62 27.10 11.34
N GLN A 553 13.89 27.30 12.43
CA GLN A 553 12.44 27.20 12.42
C GLN A 553 11.83 28.60 12.40
N ASN A 554 10.99 28.89 11.41
CA ASN A 554 10.28 30.18 11.34
C ASN A 554 9.06 30.22 12.27
N ALA A 555 8.41 31.39 12.39
CA ALA A 555 7.22 31.58 13.23
C ALA A 555 6.03 30.65 12.88
N LYS A 556 6.01 30.11 11.64
CA LYS A 556 4.99 29.16 11.17
C LYS A 556 5.37 27.70 11.42
N GLY A 557 6.47 27.44 12.13
CA GLY A 557 6.97 26.10 12.41
C GLY A 557 7.70 25.44 11.24
N THR A 558 7.90 26.13 10.12
CA THR A 558 8.57 25.60 8.93
C THR A 558 10.08 25.62 9.13
N MET A 559 10.71 24.48 8.89
CA MET A 559 12.18 24.32 8.88
C MET A 559 12.78 24.92 7.59
N LEU A 560 13.67 25.89 7.74
CA LEU A 560 14.38 26.60 6.69
C LEU A 560 15.87 26.23 6.72
N LEU A 561 16.46 26.00 5.55
CA LEU A 561 17.89 25.71 5.39
C LEU A 561 18.68 27.01 5.25
N GLY A 562 19.78 27.14 5.98
CA GLY A 562 20.69 28.29 5.91
C GLY A 562 22.15 27.89 5.96
N VAL A 563 23.01 28.73 5.40
CA VAL A 563 24.47 28.59 5.55
C VAL A 563 24.84 29.19 6.90
N ARG A 564 25.57 28.43 7.71
CA ARG A 564 25.92 28.85 9.06
C ARG A 564 26.79 30.11 9.02
N GLY A 565 26.37 31.14 9.75
CA GLY A 565 27.08 32.42 9.83
C GLY A 565 26.78 33.38 8.68
N ASP A 566 25.96 32.99 7.69
CA ASP A 566 25.35 33.95 6.78
C ASP A 566 24.23 34.68 7.54
N PRO A 567 24.32 36.01 7.77
CA PRO A 567 23.25 36.76 8.43
C PRO A 567 21.92 36.67 7.67
N GLY A 568 21.92 36.20 6.41
CA GLY A 568 20.75 36.13 5.57
C GLY A 568 20.19 37.52 5.25
N PRO A 569 19.19 37.59 4.35
CA PRO A 569 18.42 38.81 4.20
C PRO A 569 17.68 39.08 5.53
N GLU A 570 17.85 40.28 6.10
CA GLU A 570 17.04 40.70 7.25
C GLU A 570 15.57 40.43 6.93
N PRO A 571 14.78 39.92 7.90
CA PRO A 571 13.36 39.70 7.71
C PRO A 571 12.76 40.97 7.11
N THR A 572 12.22 40.86 5.90
CA THR A 572 11.68 42.02 5.19
C THR A 572 10.66 42.70 6.10
N LYS A 573 10.61 44.04 6.09
CA LYS A 573 9.71 44.83 6.97
C LYS A 573 8.29 44.26 7.05
N ARG A 574 7.81 43.65 5.96
CA ARG A 574 6.52 42.96 5.89
C ARG A 574 6.36 41.81 6.90
N SER A 575 7.40 41.02 7.14
CA SER A 575 7.41 39.94 8.14
C SER A 575 7.55 40.45 9.57
N LEU A 576 8.26 41.57 9.77
CA LEU A 576 8.33 42.27 11.07
C LEU A 576 6.99 42.96 11.40
N ASP A 577 6.31 43.51 10.39
CA ASP A 577 4.99 44.12 10.54
C ASP A 577 3.93 43.03 10.83
N GLU A 578 3.99 41.86 10.18
CA GLU A 578 3.09 40.71 10.45
C GLU A 578 3.33 40.11 11.85
N ALA A 579 4.57 40.15 12.36
CA ALA A 579 4.90 39.77 13.74
C ALA A 579 4.44 40.82 14.77
N ALA A 580 4.58 42.11 14.47
CA ALA A 580 4.14 43.21 15.33
C ALA A 580 2.60 43.32 15.41
N GLU A 581 1.89 42.98 14.34
CA GLU A 581 0.42 42.94 14.31
C GLU A 581 -0.14 41.79 15.18
N TRP A 582 0.64 40.72 15.37
CA TRP A 582 0.29 39.63 16.29
C TRP A 582 0.49 40.01 17.77
N GLU A 583 1.50 40.83 18.09
CA GLU A 583 1.70 41.34 19.45
C GLU A 583 0.72 42.45 19.86
N THR A 584 0.09 43.13 18.90
CA THR A 584 -0.79 44.30 19.17
C THR A 584 -2.28 44.07 18.85
N GLY A 585 -2.69 42.85 18.51
CA GLY A 585 -4.09 42.51 18.22
C GLY A 585 -5.07 42.74 19.40
N PRO A 586 -6.30 43.26 19.17
CA PRO A 586 -7.21 43.82 20.18
C PRO A 586 -7.97 42.79 21.06
N GLY A 587 -7.39 41.60 21.28
CA GLY A 587 -8.09 40.46 21.90
C GLY A 587 -7.97 40.31 23.41
N LYS A 588 -7.13 41.10 24.11
CA LYS A 588 -6.84 40.88 25.55
C LYS A 588 -7.53 41.83 26.53
N ALA A 589 -8.38 42.73 26.08
CA ALA A 589 -9.07 43.68 26.98
C ALA A 589 -10.59 43.41 27.03
N ARG A 590 -11.03 42.34 27.72
CA ARG A 590 -12.35 42.25 28.39
C ARG A 590 -12.51 40.91 29.09
N ARG A 591 -12.27 40.89 30.41
CA ARG A 591 -13.00 40.13 31.44
C ARG A 591 -12.33 40.31 32.80
N LEU A 592 -12.56 41.48 33.38
CA LEU A 592 -12.72 41.68 34.82
C LEU A 592 -13.88 42.68 34.94
N ASP A 593 -14.77 42.43 35.89
CA ASP A 593 -16.06 43.09 36.18
C ASP A 593 -17.30 42.41 35.61
N SER A 594 -17.75 41.35 36.30
CA SER A 594 -19.10 41.19 36.87
C SER A 594 -19.21 39.86 37.60
#